data_AF-A0A316M0R2-F1
#
_entry.id   AF-A0A316M0R2-F1
#
_cell.length_a   1.000
_cell.length_b   1.000
_cell.length_c   1.000
_cell.angle_alpha   90.00
_cell.angle_beta   90.00
_cell.angle_gamma   90.00
#
_symmetry.space_group_name_H-M   'P 1'
#
loop_
_entity.id
_entity.type
_entity.pdbx_description
1 polymer ?
#
loop_
_entity_poly.entity_id
_entity_poly.type
_entity_poly.pdbx_seq_one_letter_code
_entity_poly.pdbx_strand_id
1 'polypeptide(L)'
;MTKEQVYEAVSDLAGDAGMTADAYIASLLRQAEEEQVRKTDGLDVDLAAELNESRQLRRDSRRREREALRKSEMEEDIRRFKEYFPDITAADIPEEVWAEVAQGVSLTHAYALYRAAAGAADAKARSLNRVNAERSAPLGTEGDPTDALTQEQVENMSPQAVKKNYNRILASMRNWRL
;
A
#
# COMPACT_ATOMS: atom_id res chain seq x y z
N MET A 1 7.32 -21.92 -14.67
CA MET A 1 8.30 -21.18 -13.84
C MET A 1 7.64 -19.91 -13.36
N THR A 2 7.76 -19.60 -12.07
CA THR A 2 7.37 -18.30 -11.51
C THR A 2 8.42 -17.23 -11.85
N LYS A 3 8.08 -15.95 -11.68
CA LYS A 3 9.04 -14.85 -11.88
C LYS A 3 10.27 -15.00 -10.97
N GLU A 4 10.05 -15.42 -9.73
CA GLU A 4 11.09 -15.72 -8.75
C GLU A 4 12.00 -16.85 -9.24
N GLN A 5 11.43 -17.96 -9.71
CA GLN A 5 12.23 -19.08 -10.23
C GLN A 5 13.09 -18.70 -11.44
N VAL A 6 12.59 -17.82 -12.31
CA VAL A 6 13.39 -17.30 -13.44
C VAL A 6 14.50 -16.39 -12.93
N TYR A 7 14.19 -15.50 -11.98
CA TYR A 7 15.18 -14.58 -11.42
C TYR A 7 16.30 -15.31 -10.67
N GLU A 8 15.96 -16.30 -9.86
CA GLU A 8 16.93 -17.16 -9.16
C GLU A 8 17.81 -17.90 -10.17
N ALA A 9 17.21 -18.57 -11.15
CA ALA A 9 17.97 -19.31 -12.16
C ALA A 9 18.95 -18.40 -12.93
N VAL A 10 18.53 -17.18 -13.28
CA VAL A 10 19.41 -16.21 -13.95
C VAL A 10 20.51 -15.71 -13.01
N SER A 11 20.19 -15.50 -11.74
CA SER A 11 21.15 -15.05 -10.73
C SER A 11 22.21 -16.10 -10.43
N ASP A 12 21.81 -17.38 -10.33
CA ASP A 12 22.73 -18.50 -10.14
C ASP A 12 23.68 -18.64 -11.33
N LEU A 13 23.13 -18.64 -12.57
CA LEU A 13 23.93 -18.68 -13.79
C LEU A 13 24.90 -17.49 -13.90
N ALA A 14 24.46 -16.31 -13.49
CA ALA A 14 25.32 -15.12 -13.46
C ALA A 14 26.44 -15.28 -12.42
N GLY A 15 26.12 -15.80 -11.22
CA GLY A 15 27.08 -16.10 -10.16
C GLY A 15 28.15 -17.08 -10.61
N ASP A 16 27.76 -18.17 -11.26
CA ASP A 16 28.68 -19.17 -11.85
C ASP A 16 29.61 -18.55 -12.89
N ALA A 17 29.12 -17.55 -13.64
CA ALA A 17 29.90 -16.78 -14.61
C ALA A 17 30.72 -15.63 -13.99
N GLY A 18 30.65 -15.42 -12.67
CA GLY A 18 31.30 -14.31 -11.98
C GLY A 18 30.76 -12.93 -12.36
N MET A 19 29.51 -12.85 -12.79
CA MET A 19 28.85 -11.63 -13.26
C MET A 19 27.63 -11.29 -12.40
N THR A 20 27.18 -10.03 -12.45
CA THR A 20 25.85 -9.67 -11.95
C THR A 20 24.79 -10.17 -12.94
N ALA A 21 23.56 -10.39 -12.47
CA ALA A 21 22.45 -10.82 -13.33
C ALA A 21 22.28 -9.89 -14.56
N ASP A 22 22.36 -8.57 -14.36
CA ASP A 22 22.28 -7.59 -15.45
C ASP A 22 23.43 -7.72 -16.45
N ALA A 23 24.67 -7.88 -15.96
CA ALA A 23 25.83 -8.05 -16.82
C ALA A 23 25.77 -9.37 -17.60
N TYR A 24 25.28 -10.43 -16.97
CA TYR A 24 25.10 -11.73 -17.60
C TYR A 24 24.03 -11.66 -18.70
N ILE A 25 22.87 -11.05 -18.44
CA ILE A 25 21.84 -10.81 -19.46
C ILE A 25 22.41 -9.99 -20.62
N ALA A 26 23.16 -8.92 -20.34
CA ALA A 26 23.78 -8.10 -21.37
C ALA A 26 24.79 -8.89 -22.22
N SER A 27 25.52 -9.84 -21.61
CA SER A 27 26.44 -10.72 -22.33
C SER A 27 25.70 -11.69 -23.27
N LEU A 28 24.59 -12.27 -22.80
CA LEU A 28 23.74 -13.16 -23.60
C LEU A 28 23.14 -12.44 -24.80
N LEU A 29 22.68 -11.20 -24.61
CA LEU A 29 22.14 -10.38 -25.69
C LEU A 29 23.20 -10.12 -26.77
N ARG A 30 24.42 -9.79 -26.36
CA ARG A 30 25.54 -9.55 -27.27
C ARG A 30 25.95 -10.82 -28.04
N GLN A 31 26.05 -11.95 -27.34
CA GLN A 31 26.33 -13.24 -27.99
C GLN A 31 25.25 -13.59 -29.03
N ALA A 32 23.98 -13.36 -28.70
CA ALA A 32 22.89 -13.60 -29.64
C ALA A 32 22.99 -12.70 -30.88
N GLU A 33 23.40 -11.44 -30.73
CA GLU A 33 23.65 -10.51 -31.84
C GLU A 33 24.84 -10.94 -32.70
N GLU A 34 25.97 -11.30 -32.09
CA GLU A 34 27.15 -11.80 -32.79
C GLU A 34 26.83 -13.08 -33.58
N GLU A 35 26.03 -13.98 -33.01
CA GLU A 35 25.56 -15.18 -33.69
C GLU A 35 24.61 -14.84 -34.85
N GLN A 36 23.80 -13.78 -34.75
CA GLN A 36 22.99 -13.31 -35.88
C GLN A 36 23.88 -12.83 -37.02
N VAL A 37 24.90 -12.01 -36.72
CA VAL A 37 25.83 -11.49 -37.72
C VAL A 37 26.53 -12.64 -38.44
N ARG A 38 27.01 -13.65 -37.70
CA ARG A 38 27.60 -14.86 -38.27
C ARG A 38 26.64 -15.65 -39.16
N LYS A 39 25.37 -15.76 -38.79
CA LYS A 39 24.34 -16.46 -39.60
C LYS A 39 24.02 -15.73 -40.91
N THR A 40 24.30 -14.43 -40.97
CA THR A 40 24.12 -13.62 -42.18
C THR A 40 25.42 -13.42 -42.97
N ASP A 41 26.55 -13.86 -42.42
CA ASP A 41 27.85 -13.76 -43.08
C ASP A 41 27.91 -14.70 -44.29
N GLY A 42 28.35 -14.17 -45.43
CA GLY A 42 28.36 -14.89 -46.71
C GLY A 42 27.00 -15.10 -47.39
N LEU A 43 25.90 -14.56 -46.84
CA LEU A 43 24.63 -14.48 -47.56
C LEU A 43 24.66 -13.31 -48.56
N ASP A 44 23.87 -13.44 -49.63
CA ASP A 44 23.59 -12.33 -50.52
C ASP A 44 22.87 -11.19 -49.77
N VAL A 45 23.15 -9.95 -50.16
CA VAL A 45 22.67 -8.74 -49.45
C VAL A 45 21.15 -8.71 -49.35
N ASP A 46 20.45 -9.12 -50.42
CA ASP A 46 18.99 -9.10 -50.46
C ASP A 46 18.40 -10.17 -49.53
N LEU A 47 18.99 -11.36 -49.51
CA LEU A 47 18.57 -12.46 -48.63
C LEU A 47 18.85 -12.15 -47.15
N ALA A 48 19.99 -11.51 -46.85
CA ALA A 48 20.31 -11.05 -45.50
C ALA A 48 19.35 -9.96 -45.02
N ALA A 49 18.93 -9.04 -45.90
CA ALA A 49 17.94 -8.02 -45.59
C ALA A 49 16.56 -8.62 -45.28
N GLU A 50 16.07 -9.53 -46.11
CA GLU A 50 14.77 -10.19 -45.92
C GLU A 50 14.71 -10.99 -44.60
N LEU A 51 15.78 -11.73 -44.28
CA LEU A 51 15.89 -12.47 -43.02
C LEU A 51 15.83 -11.55 -41.81
N ASN A 52 16.50 -10.41 -41.86
CA ASN A 52 16.49 -9.43 -40.78
C ASN A 52 15.11 -8.75 -40.64
N GLU A 53 14.47 -8.41 -41.75
CA GLU A 53 13.11 -7.84 -41.76
C GLU A 53 12.08 -8.83 -41.17
N SER A 54 12.10 -10.09 -41.60
CA SER A 54 11.22 -11.13 -41.07
C SER A 54 11.39 -11.30 -39.55
N ARG A 55 12.63 -11.22 -39.05
CA ARG A 55 12.93 -11.28 -37.61
C ARG A 55 12.42 -10.05 -36.86
N GLN A 56 12.59 -8.85 -37.41
CA GLN A 56 12.06 -7.62 -36.83
C GLN A 56 10.54 -7.68 -36.75
N LEU A 57 9.85 -8.06 -37.84
CA LEU A 57 8.40 -8.23 -37.88
C LEU A 57 7.91 -9.23 -36.82
N ARG A 58 8.61 -10.36 -36.62
CA ARG A 58 8.29 -11.32 -35.55
C ARG A 58 8.48 -10.74 -34.16
N ARG A 59 9.53 -9.93 -33.94
CA ARG A 59 9.76 -9.26 -32.64
C ARG A 59 8.67 -8.24 -32.37
N ASP A 60 8.34 -7.42 -33.35
CA ASP A 60 7.29 -6.39 -33.25
C ASP A 60 5.91 -7.00 -33.06
N SER A 61 5.59 -8.08 -33.77
CA SER A 61 4.35 -8.83 -33.60
C SER A 61 4.21 -9.35 -32.16
N ARG A 62 5.24 -10.00 -31.62
CA ARG A 62 5.24 -10.46 -30.21
C ARG A 62 5.14 -9.30 -29.22
N ARG A 63 5.75 -8.16 -29.52
CA ARG A 63 5.66 -6.96 -28.68
C ARG A 63 4.23 -6.43 -28.65
N ARG A 64 3.59 -6.28 -29.82
CA ARG A 64 2.20 -5.83 -29.95
C ARG A 64 1.24 -6.79 -29.25
N GLU A 65 1.45 -8.10 -29.38
CA GLU A 65 0.64 -9.12 -28.71
C GLU A 65 0.72 -9.00 -27.17
N ARG A 66 1.93 -8.81 -26.64
CA ARG A 66 2.14 -8.58 -25.19
C ARG A 66 1.49 -7.29 -24.71
N GLU A 67 1.58 -6.21 -25.48
CA GLU A 67 0.94 -4.94 -25.17
C GLU A 67 -0.60 -5.05 -25.21
N ALA A 68 -1.13 -5.77 -26.20
CA ALA A 68 -2.55 -6.05 -26.31
C ALA A 68 -3.06 -6.89 -25.12
N LEU A 69 -2.30 -7.92 -24.72
CA LEU A 69 -2.63 -8.74 -23.57
C LEU A 69 -2.67 -7.89 -22.29
N ARG A 70 -1.62 -7.10 -22.03
CA ARG A 70 -1.58 -6.19 -20.86
C ARG A 70 -2.73 -5.20 -20.85
N LYS A 71 -3.07 -4.66 -22.02
CA LYS A 71 -4.20 -3.73 -22.14
C LYS A 71 -5.52 -4.44 -21.84
N SER A 72 -5.72 -5.65 -22.36
CA SER A 72 -6.90 -6.46 -22.08
C SER A 72 -7.02 -6.80 -20.59
N GLU A 73 -5.93 -7.20 -19.94
CA GLU A 73 -5.90 -7.50 -18.50
C GLU A 73 -6.27 -6.26 -17.68
N MET A 74 -5.71 -5.10 -18.03
CA MET A 74 -6.04 -3.82 -17.38
C MET A 74 -7.51 -3.43 -17.59
N GLU A 75 -8.04 -3.59 -18.81
CA GLU A 75 -9.44 -3.30 -19.12
C GLU A 75 -10.40 -4.22 -18.34
N GLU A 76 -10.06 -5.51 -18.22
CA GLU A 76 -10.82 -6.45 -17.40
C GLU A 76 -10.79 -6.08 -15.91
N ASP A 77 -9.64 -5.69 -15.39
CA ASP A 77 -9.51 -5.30 -13.99
C ASP A 77 -10.27 -4.00 -13.68
N ILE A 78 -10.22 -3.01 -14.58
CA ILE A 78 -11.05 -1.80 -14.46
C ILE A 78 -12.54 -2.14 -14.51
N ARG A 79 -12.94 -3.09 -15.38
CA ARG A 79 -14.34 -3.54 -15.46
C ARG A 79 -14.78 -4.19 -14.14
N ARG A 80 -13.98 -5.13 -13.61
CA ARG A 80 -14.24 -5.77 -12.32
C ARG A 80 -14.29 -4.74 -11.19
N PHE A 81 -13.38 -3.77 -11.19
CA PHE A 81 -13.38 -2.69 -10.21
C PHE A 81 -14.70 -1.93 -10.22
N LYS A 82 -15.21 -1.54 -11.39
CA LYS A 82 -16.51 -0.86 -11.51
C LYS A 82 -17.69 -1.72 -11.10
N GLU A 83 -17.62 -3.04 -11.29
CA GLU A 83 -18.66 -3.97 -10.83
C GLU A 83 -18.71 -4.07 -9.31
N TYR A 84 -17.56 -4.14 -8.63
CA TYR A 84 -17.49 -4.21 -7.17
C TYR A 84 -17.63 -2.86 -6.46
N PHE A 85 -17.20 -1.78 -7.10
CA PHE A 85 -17.15 -0.43 -6.56
C PHE A 85 -17.77 0.58 -7.55
N PRO A 86 -19.08 0.48 -7.82
CA PRO A 86 -19.75 1.32 -8.82
C PRO A 86 -19.76 2.82 -8.47
N ASP A 87 -19.70 3.14 -7.17
CA ASP A 87 -19.80 4.51 -6.67
C ASP A 87 -18.43 5.22 -6.57
N ILE A 88 -17.34 4.53 -6.88
CA ILE A 88 -15.98 5.03 -6.70
C ILE A 88 -15.44 5.54 -8.03
N THR A 89 -15.07 6.82 -8.07
CA THR A 89 -14.42 7.42 -9.24
C THR A 89 -12.90 7.36 -9.10
N ALA A 90 -12.17 7.59 -10.20
CA ALA A 90 -10.71 7.59 -10.17
C ALA A 90 -10.11 8.63 -9.22
N ALA A 91 -10.83 9.73 -8.95
CA ALA A 91 -10.40 10.77 -8.02
C ALA A 91 -10.52 10.34 -6.54
N ASP A 92 -11.37 9.34 -6.26
CA ASP A 92 -11.60 8.82 -4.91
C ASP A 92 -10.61 7.70 -4.55
N ILE A 93 -9.77 7.28 -5.49
CA ILE A 93 -8.80 6.21 -5.30
C ILE A 93 -7.50 6.81 -4.75
N PRO A 94 -7.07 6.41 -3.54
CA PRO A 94 -5.84 6.91 -2.92
C PRO A 94 -4.58 6.61 -3.73
N GLU A 95 -3.55 7.45 -3.58
CA GLU A 95 -2.27 7.28 -4.28
C GLU A 95 -1.58 5.96 -3.94
N GLU A 96 -1.73 5.46 -2.71
CA GLU A 96 -1.15 4.19 -2.27
C GLU A 96 -1.70 3.00 -3.06
N VAL A 97 -2.99 3.05 -3.42
CA VAL A 97 -3.62 2.01 -4.25
C VAL A 97 -3.03 2.04 -5.66
N TRP A 98 -2.78 3.22 -6.21
CA TRP A 98 -2.12 3.35 -7.52
C TRP A 98 -0.66 2.88 -7.50
N ALA A 99 0.05 3.09 -6.39
CA ALA A 99 1.41 2.59 -6.22
C ALA A 99 1.48 1.05 -6.26
N GLU A 100 0.53 0.37 -5.61
CA GLU A 100 0.42 -1.10 -5.65
C GLU A 100 0.05 -1.61 -7.06
N VAL A 101 -0.83 -0.90 -7.77
CA VAL A 101 -1.17 -1.24 -9.17
C VAL A 101 0.03 -1.08 -10.09
N ALA A 102 0.87 -0.06 -9.86
CA ALA A 102 2.12 0.11 -10.60
C ALA A 102 3.13 -1.03 -10.36
N GLN A 103 3.05 -1.71 -9.21
CA GLN A 103 3.83 -2.91 -8.91
C GLN A 103 3.22 -4.20 -9.51
N GLY A 104 2.03 -4.10 -10.11
CA GLY A 104 1.35 -5.20 -10.80
C GLY A 104 0.26 -5.89 -9.98
N VAL A 105 -0.17 -5.31 -8.86
CA VAL A 105 -1.36 -5.76 -8.13
C VAL A 105 -2.62 -5.31 -8.88
N SER A 106 -3.69 -6.10 -8.84
CA SER A 106 -4.96 -5.68 -9.45
C SER A 106 -5.60 -4.54 -8.64
N LEU A 107 -6.16 -3.55 -9.34
CA LEU A 107 -6.84 -2.39 -8.77
C LEU A 107 -7.96 -2.79 -7.82
N THR A 108 -8.73 -3.81 -8.22
CA THR A 108 -9.80 -4.38 -7.39
C THR A 108 -9.26 -4.89 -6.05
N HIS A 109 -8.13 -5.61 -6.07
CA HIS A 109 -7.54 -6.18 -4.87
C HIS A 109 -6.89 -5.11 -3.99
N ALA A 110 -6.08 -4.23 -4.58
CA ALA A 110 -5.41 -3.15 -3.86
C ALA A 110 -6.42 -2.23 -3.14
N TYR A 111 -7.50 -1.86 -3.82
CA TYR A 111 -8.55 -1.02 -3.21
C TYR A 111 -9.35 -1.76 -2.13
N ALA A 112 -9.66 -3.05 -2.33
CA ALA A 112 -10.33 -3.86 -1.33
C ALA A 112 -9.50 -3.97 -0.03
N LEU A 113 -8.18 -4.17 -0.15
CA LEU A 113 -7.26 -4.19 0.97
C LEU A 113 -7.20 -2.83 1.68
N TYR A 114 -7.11 -1.74 0.92
CA TYR A 114 -7.14 -0.38 1.48
C TYR A 114 -8.42 -0.14 2.31
N ARG A 115 -9.58 -0.47 1.75
CA ARG A 115 -10.87 -0.30 2.44
C ARG A 115 -10.97 -1.15 3.70
N ALA A 116 -10.46 -2.39 3.66
CA ALA A 116 -10.42 -3.26 4.82
C ALA A 116 -9.53 -2.71 5.94
N ALA A 117 -8.35 -2.17 5.58
CA ALA A 117 -7.43 -1.54 6.52
C ALA A 117 -8.04 -0.27 7.16
N ALA A 118 -8.66 0.59 6.36
CA ALA A 118 -9.35 1.79 6.84
C ALA A 118 -10.51 1.42 7.79
N GLY A 119 -11.33 0.44 7.41
CA GLY A 119 -12.42 -0.06 8.26
C GLY A 119 -11.94 -0.66 9.59
N ALA A 120 -10.81 -1.37 9.58
CA ALA A 120 -10.21 -1.91 10.81
C ALA A 120 -9.69 -0.80 11.74
N ALA A 121 -9.09 0.26 11.19
CA ALA A 121 -8.67 1.43 11.95
C ALA A 121 -9.87 2.15 12.59
N ASP A 122 -10.94 2.35 11.82
CA ASP A 122 -12.19 2.95 12.30
C ASP A 122 -12.87 2.11 13.39
N ALA A 123 -12.95 0.79 13.21
CA ALA A 123 -13.52 -0.12 14.21
C ALA A 123 -12.71 -0.07 15.51
N LYS A 124 -11.38 -0.01 15.42
CA LYS A 124 -10.50 0.15 16.59
C LYS A 124 -10.71 1.49 17.27
N ALA A 125 -10.82 2.59 16.52
CA ALA A 125 -11.09 3.92 17.05
C ALA A 125 -12.46 3.99 17.76
N ARG A 126 -13.51 3.41 17.17
CA ARG A 126 -14.84 3.33 17.79
C ARG A 126 -14.81 2.47 19.06
N SER A 127 -14.08 1.36 19.06
CA SER A 127 -13.91 0.53 20.25
C SER A 127 -13.23 1.31 21.38
N LEU A 128 -12.14 2.03 21.07
CA LEU A 128 -11.46 2.87 22.04
C LEU A 128 -12.34 4.01 22.55
N ASN A 129 -13.09 4.68 21.67
CA ASN A 129 -14.03 5.72 22.06
C ASN A 129 -15.17 5.18 22.93
N ARG A 130 -15.69 3.99 22.62
CA ARG A 130 -16.69 3.32 23.46
C ARG A 130 -16.11 2.96 24.83
N VAL A 131 -14.93 2.36 24.88
CA VAL A 131 -14.25 2.05 26.16
C VAL A 131 -13.96 3.33 26.95
N ASN A 132 -13.56 4.42 26.28
CA ASN A 132 -13.36 5.72 26.91
C ASN A 132 -14.68 6.33 27.38
N ALA A 133 -15.78 6.19 26.64
CA ALA A 133 -17.11 6.65 27.03
C ALA A 133 -17.70 5.83 28.18
N GLU A 134 -17.50 4.50 28.19
CA GLU A 134 -17.90 3.60 29.29
C GLU A 134 -17.07 3.87 30.56
N ARG A 135 -15.78 4.20 30.41
CA ARG A 135 -14.92 4.64 31.52
C ARG A 135 -15.19 6.07 31.96
N SER A 136 -15.75 6.90 31.08
CA SER A 136 -16.21 8.24 31.40
C SER A 136 -17.61 8.13 31.97
N ALA A 137 -17.72 7.85 33.27
CA ALA A 137 -18.97 7.98 33.99
C ALA A 137 -19.61 9.36 33.68
N PRO A 138 -20.95 9.47 33.56
CA PRO A 138 -21.58 10.78 33.44
C PRO A 138 -21.11 11.59 34.64
N LEU A 139 -20.54 12.77 34.38
CA LEU A 139 -20.34 13.77 35.42
C LEU A 139 -21.72 13.98 36.06
N GLY A 140 -21.91 13.36 37.23
CA GLY A 140 -23.13 13.49 38.00
C GLY A 140 -23.40 14.98 38.15
N THR A 141 -24.65 15.36 37.86
CA THR A 141 -25.28 16.64 38.21
C THR A 141 -24.31 17.58 38.91
N GLU A 142 -23.62 18.41 38.12
CA GLU A 142 -22.74 19.44 38.64
C GLU A 142 -23.60 20.34 39.54
N GLY A 143 -23.47 20.12 40.84
CA GLY A 143 -23.78 21.15 41.83
C GLY A 143 -22.99 22.40 41.46
N ASP A 144 -23.65 23.54 41.62
CA ASP A 144 -23.21 24.86 41.17
C ASP A 144 -21.67 25.03 41.30
N PRO A 145 -20.97 25.43 40.22
CA PRO A 145 -19.52 25.64 40.24
C PRO A 145 -19.06 26.72 41.25
N THR A 146 -19.99 27.43 41.89
CA THR A 146 -19.73 28.43 42.93
C THR A 146 -19.73 27.89 44.37
N ASP A 147 -20.20 26.66 44.62
CA ASP A 147 -20.27 26.12 45.98
C ASP A 147 -18.90 25.68 46.53
N ALA A 148 -18.63 26.00 47.79
CA ALA A 148 -17.40 25.57 48.47
C ALA A 148 -17.42 24.05 48.72
N LEU A 149 -16.33 23.36 48.41
CA LEU A 149 -16.20 21.92 48.68
C LEU A 149 -15.99 21.70 50.18
N THR A 150 -16.64 20.72 50.78
CA THR A 150 -16.42 20.34 52.20
C THR A 150 -15.23 19.39 52.33
N GLN A 151 -14.66 19.28 53.54
CA GLN A 151 -13.51 18.40 53.80
C GLN A 151 -13.83 16.93 53.46
N GLU A 152 -14.98 16.41 53.91
CA GLU A 152 -15.42 15.04 53.62
C GLU A 152 -15.59 14.77 52.11
N GLN A 153 -16.00 15.78 51.35
CA GLN A 153 -16.12 15.65 49.89
C GLN A 153 -14.76 15.51 49.22
N VAL A 154 -13.74 16.20 49.72
CA VAL A 154 -12.37 16.12 49.17
C VAL A 154 -11.68 14.82 49.59
N GLU A 155 -11.90 14.34 50.81
CA GLU A 155 -11.33 13.07 51.30
C GLU A 155 -11.88 11.85 50.54
N ASN A 156 -13.12 11.92 50.07
CA ASN A 156 -13.75 10.87 49.27
C ASN A 156 -13.52 11.03 47.75
N MET A 157 -12.77 12.04 47.30
CA MET A 157 -12.47 12.23 45.88
C MET A 157 -11.37 11.30 45.37
N SER A 158 -11.52 10.85 44.13
CA SER A 158 -10.45 10.11 43.45
C SER A 158 -9.26 11.02 43.13
N PRO A 159 -8.02 10.49 43.00
CA PRO A 159 -6.83 11.29 42.71
C PRO A 159 -6.94 12.13 41.42
N GLN A 160 -7.68 11.64 40.42
CA GLN A 160 -7.96 12.40 39.19
C GLN A 160 -8.94 13.56 39.43
N ALA A 161 -9.96 13.36 40.27
CA ALA A 161 -10.90 14.41 40.65
C ALA A 161 -10.23 15.51 41.49
N VAL A 162 -9.28 15.15 42.36
CA VAL A 162 -8.47 16.11 43.12
C VAL A 162 -7.61 16.97 42.19
N LYS A 163 -6.95 16.37 41.19
CA LYS A 163 -6.16 17.12 40.20
C LYS A 163 -7.01 18.09 39.38
N LYS A 164 -8.22 17.69 38.99
CA LYS A 164 -9.15 18.53 38.20
C LYS A 164 -9.71 19.69 39.03
N ASN A 165 -9.95 19.48 40.32
CA ASN A 165 -10.56 20.48 41.23
C ASN A 165 -9.55 21.18 42.15
N TYR A 166 -8.25 21.05 41.89
CA TYR A 166 -7.17 21.48 42.79
C TYR A 166 -7.30 22.94 43.26
N ASN A 167 -7.54 23.88 42.34
CA ASN A 167 -7.69 25.30 42.68
C ASN A 167 -8.96 25.59 43.53
N ARG A 168 -10.05 24.83 43.31
CA ARG A 168 -11.30 24.96 44.09
C ARG A 168 -11.14 24.38 45.49
N ILE A 169 -10.39 23.28 45.64
CA ILE A 169 -10.04 22.69 46.94
C ILE A 169 -9.23 23.69 47.75
N LEU A 170 -8.17 24.28 47.18
CA LEU A 170 -7.36 25.30 47.85
C LEU A 170 -8.18 26.52 48.28
N ALA A 171 -9.13 26.98 47.45
CA ALA A 171 -10.02 28.08 47.80
C ALA A 171 -11.01 27.71 48.93
N SER A 172 -11.50 26.45 48.93
CA SER A 172 -12.46 25.96 49.93
C SER A 172 -11.81 25.68 51.29
N MET A 173 -10.54 25.25 51.30
CA MET A 173 -9.74 25.04 52.51
C MET A 173 -9.66 26.29 53.40
N ARG A 174 -9.72 27.50 52.83
CA ARG A 174 -9.71 28.75 53.60
C ARG A 174 -10.95 28.93 54.48
N ASN A 175 -12.05 28.26 54.14
CA ASN A 175 -13.32 28.32 54.85
C ASN A 175 -13.56 27.09 55.74
N TRP A 176 -12.66 26.11 55.71
CA TRP A 176 -12.67 24.98 56.65
C TRP A 176 -12.12 25.50 57.98
N ARG A 177 -13.00 25.72 58.95
CA ARG A 177 -12.58 26.02 60.32
C ARG A 177 -11.95 24.76 60.91
N LEU A 178 -10.73 24.91 61.45
CA LEU A 178 -10.11 23.97 62.38
C LEU A 178 -11.04 23.68 63.57
#